data_AF-A0A3D1PHR8-F1
#
_entry.id   AF-A0A3D1PHR8-F1
#
_cell.length_a   1.000
_cell.length_b   1.000
_cell.length_c   1.000
_cell.angle_alpha   90.00
_cell.angle_beta   90.00
_cell.angle_gamma   90.00
#
_symmetry.space_group_name_H-M   'P 1'
#
loop_
_entity.id
_entity.type
_entity.pdbx_description
1 polymer ?
#
loop_
_entity_poly.entity_id
_entity_poly.type
_entity_poly.pdbx_seq_one_letter_code
_entity_poly.pdbx_strand_id
1 'polypeptide(L)'
;MGLIAVRLDPKTEAHLADILAHEKTDRSELIRRLINRRWLSLQAGKQTIIERIAREPHLFDGSPGLSDRNVRKRYIAKRLLEENPE
;
A
#
# COMPACT_ATOMS: atom_id res chain seq x y z
N MET A 1 -11.99 4.76 25.23
CA MET A 1 -10.73 5.51 24.95
C MET A 1 -9.72 5.10 26.01
N GLY A 2 -8.54 4.61 25.63
CA GLY A 2 -7.46 4.31 26.58
C GLY A 2 -6.55 5.53 26.76
N LEU A 3 -6.04 5.75 27.97
CA LEU A 3 -5.07 6.80 28.26
C LEU A 3 -3.65 6.23 28.17
N ILE A 4 -2.74 6.95 27.51
CA ILE A 4 -1.32 6.60 27.46
C ILE A 4 -0.50 7.76 28.03
N ALA A 5 0.44 7.45 28.92
CA ALA A 5 1.44 8.40 29.40
C ALA A 5 2.74 8.14 28.67
N VAL A 6 3.31 9.17 28.06
CA VAL A 6 4.58 9.08 27.31
C VAL A 6 5.60 9.98 27.99
N ARG A 7 6.78 9.44 28.28
CA ARG A 7 7.90 10.23 28.79
C ARG A 7 8.63 10.84 27.59
N LEU A 8 8.67 12.16 27.53
CA LEU A 8 9.41 12.91 26.51
C LEU A 8 10.59 13.60 27.20
N ASP A 9 11.70 13.71 26.49
CA ASP A 9 12.78 14.61 26.90
C ASP A 9 12.36 16.08 26.65
N PRO A 10 12.96 17.05 27.37
CA PRO A 10 12.54 18.45 27.28
C PRO A 10 12.64 19.04 25.86
N LYS A 11 13.57 18.56 25.04
CA LYS A 11 13.74 19.02 23.67
C LYS A 11 12.60 18.52 22.78
N THR A 12 12.24 17.25 22.92
CA THR A 12 11.11 16.66 22.20
C THR A 12 9.77 17.25 22.64
N GLU A 13 9.63 17.64 23.91
CA GLU A 13 8.45 18.36 24.39
C GLU A 13 8.31 19.75 23.75
N ALA A 14 9.42 20.49 23.61
CA ALA A 14 9.44 21.76 22.89
C ALA A 14 9.02 21.59 21.41
N HIS A 15 9.57 20.57 20.72
CA HIS A 15 9.15 20.27 19.34
C HIS A 15 7.67 19.92 19.25
N LEU A 16 7.12 19.18 20.21
CA LEU A 16 5.70 18.86 20.25
C LEU A 16 4.85 20.13 20.37
N ALA A 17 5.24 21.06 21.24
CA ALA A 17 4.57 22.35 21.39
C ALA A 17 4.58 23.16 20.09
N ASP A 18 5.73 23.21 19.40
CA ASP A 18 5.87 23.92 18.13
C ASP A 18 4.98 23.33 17.03
N ILE A 19 4.93 22.00 16.92
CA ILE A 19 4.07 21.31 15.93
C ILE A 19 2.60 21.61 16.18
N LEU A 20 2.16 21.57 17.44
CA LEU A 20 0.77 21.85 17.81
C LEU A 20 0.40 23.31 17.53
N ALA A 21 1.31 24.25 17.81
CA ALA A 21 1.11 25.66 17.52
C ALA A 21 1.00 25.93 16.01
N HIS A 22 1.79 25.22 15.20
CA HIS A 22 1.77 25.34 13.74
C HIS A 22 0.53 24.71 13.10
N GLU A 23 0.21 23.46 13.45
CA GLU A 23 -0.89 22.71 12.83
C GLU A 23 -2.27 23.07 13.41
N LYS A 24 -2.33 23.74 14.58
CA LYS A 24 -3.58 24.06 15.32
C LYS A 24 -4.46 22.83 15.58
N THR A 25 -3.84 21.71 15.89
CA THR A 25 -4.50 20.41 16.14
C THR A 25 -4.44 19.99 17.61
N ASP A 26 -5.27 19.02 17.99
CA ASP A 26 -5.23 18.42 19.33
C ASP A 26 -4.07 17.43 19.47
N ARG A 27 -3.51 17.33 20.69
CA ARG A 27 -2.43 16.37 21.04
C ARG A 27 -2.81 14.94 20.67
N SER A 28 -4.04 14.52 20.97
CA SER A 28 -4.50 13.16 20.73
C SER A 28 -4.59 12.85 19.24
N GLU A 29 -4.99 13.83 18.44
CA GLU A 29 -5.08 13.68 16.98
C GLU A 29 -3.68 13.57 16.35
N LEU A 30 -2.76 14.44 16.76
CA LEU A 30 -1.37 14.40 16.30
C LEU A 30 -0.72 13.05 16.63
N ILE A 31 -0.86 12.58 17.87
CA ILE A 31 -0.32 11.29 18.30
C ILE A 31 -0.94 10.13 17.51
N ARG A 32 -2.26 10.13 17.27
CA ARG A 32 -2.91 9.12 16.41
C ARG A 32 -2.33 9.10 14.99
N ARG A 33 -2.14 10.28 14.38
CA ARG A 33 -1.54 10.40 13.04
C ARG A 33 -0.11 9.87 13.01
N LEU A 34 0.70 10.19 14.02
CA LEU A 34 2.08 9.72 14.13
C LEU A 34 2.16 8.19 14.28
N ILE A 35 1.34 7.60 15.15
CA ILE A 35 1.27 6.14 15.35
C ILE A 35 0.87 5.46 14.04
N ASN A 36 -0.19 5.92 13.38
CA ASN A 36 -0.65 5.34 12.12
C ASN A 36 0.40 5.45 11.01
N ARG A 37 1.04 6.61 10.87
CA ARG A 37 2.10 6.82 9.89
C ARG A 37 3.28 5.88 10.14
N ARG A 38 3.72 5.74 11.41
CA ARG A 38 4.81 4.83 11.75
C ARG A 38 4.43 3.36 11.52
N TRP A 39 3.20 2.98 11.87
CA TRP A 39 2.69 1.63 11.61
C TRP A 39 2.70 1.30 10.12
N LEU A 40 2.16 2.18 9.28
CA LEU A 40 2.16 2.01 7.82
C LEU A 40 3.57 1.92 7.25
N SER A 41 4.50 2.74 7.73
CA SER A 41 5.91 2.66 7.33
C SER A 41 6.55 1.33 7.71
N LEU A 42 6.24 0.78 8.88
CA LEU A 42 6.70 -0.55 9.29
C LEU A 42 6.08 -1.68 8.47
N GLN A 43 4.83 -1.53 8.01
CA GLN A 43 4.19 -2.49 7.12
C GLN A 43 4.76 -2.44 5.70
N ALA A 44 5.07 -1.23 5.20
CA ALA A 44 5.71 -1.06 3.89
C ALA A 44 7.10 -1.72 3.83
N GLY A 45 7.83 -1.78 4.95
CA GLY A 45 9.10 -2.50 5.06
C GLY A 45 8.98 -4.02 5.18
N LYS A 46 7.77 -4.58 5.34
CA LYS A 46 7.54 -6.01 5.56
C LYS A 46 7.13 -6.80 4.32
N GLN A 47 6.77 -6.13 3.24
CA GLN A 47 6.44 -6.77 1.97
C GLN A 47 6.63 -5.75 0.84
N THR A 48 7.73 -5.91 0.11
CA THR A 48 7.87 -5.23 -1.17
C THR A 48 6.76 -5.70 -2.11
N ILE A 49 6.31 -4.83 -3.02
CA ILE A 49 5.35 -5.22 -4.08
C ILE A 49 5.83 -6.49 -4.80
N ILE A 50 7.15 -6.65 -4.94
CA ILE A 50 7.83 -7.81 -5.54
C ILE A 50 7.63 -9.07 -4.69
N GLU A 51 7.73 -9.01 -3.36
CA GLU A 51 7.43 -10.17 -2.49
C GLU A 51 5.95 -10.53 -2.47
N ARG A 52 5.04 -9.55 -2.58
CA ARG A 52 3.60 -9.84 -2.80
C ARG A 52 3.36 -10.55 -4.12
N ILE A 53 4.03 -10.11 -5.20
CA ILE A 53 3.98 -10.75 -6.53
C ILE A 53 4.57 -12.16 -6.48
N ALA A 54 5.67 -12.38 -5.76
CA ALA A 54 6.30 -13.69 -5.64
C ALA A 54 5.48 -14.69 -4.81
N ARG A 55 4.59 -14.21 -3.93
CA ARG A 55 3.79 -15.05 -3.02
C ARG A 55 2.45 -15.52 -3.62
N GLU A 56 1.95 -14.84 -4.65
CA GLU A 56 0.81 -15.25 -5.47
C GLU A 56 1.24 -15.50 -6.94
N PRO A 57 2.03 -16.55 -7.21
CA PRO A 57 2.47 -16.87 -8.58
C PRO A 57 1.28 -17.10 -9.54
N HIS A 58 0.14 -17.53 -9.01
CA HIS A 58 -1.09 -17.82 -9.75
C HIS A 58 -1.79 -16.60 -10.33
N LEU A 59 -1.45 -15.37 -9.90
CA LEU A 59 -2.00 -14.16 -10.55
C LEU A 59 -1.42 -13.96 -11.95
N PHE A 60 -0.29 -14.60 -12.28
CA PHE A 60 0.40 -14.51 -13.55
C PHE A 60 0.44 -15.83 -14.33
N ASP A 61 -0.20 -16.90 -13.82
CA ASP A 61 -0.45 -18.12 -14.59
C ASP A 61 -1.44 -17.89 -15.75
N GLY A 62 -2.05 -16.70 -15.81
CA GLY A 62 -2.95 -16.27 -16.87
C GLY A 62 -2.22 -15.82 -18.13
N SER A 63 -2.13 -16.73 -19.10
CA SER A 63 -1.93 -16.56 -20.56
C SER A 63 -0.92 -15.49 -21.03
N PRO A 64 0.10 -15.88 -21.83
CA PRO A 64 1.22 -15.00 -22.16
C PRO A 64 0.78 -13.72 -22.87
N GLY A 65 1.24 -12.58 -22.34
CA GLY A 65 1.29 -11.31 -23.08
C GLY A 65 -0.04 -10.63 -23.37
N LEU A 66 -1.14 -10.96 -22.69
CA LEU A 66 -2.45 -10.31 -22.89
C LEU A 66 -2.51 -8.84 -22.44
N SER A 67 -1.42 -8.27 -21.92
CA SER A 67 -1.35 -6.83 -21.69
C SER A 67 -1.37 -6.04 -23.00
N ASP A 68 -0.79 -6.58 -24.08
CA ASP A 68 -0.75 -5.93 -25.39
C ASP A 68 -2.09 -6.12 -26.13
N ARG A 69 -2.67 -5.04 -26.64
CA ARG A 69 -3.92 -5.04 -27.41
C ARG A 69 -3.85 -5.93 -28.66
N ASN A 70 -2.72 -5.96 -29.35
CA ASN A 70 -2.52 -6.75 -30.56
C ASN A 70 -2.38 -8.25 -30.24
N VAL A 71 -1.79 -8.58 -29.10
CA VAL A 71 -1.74 -9.97 -28.61
C VAL A 71 -3.14 -10.45 -28.22
N ARG A 72 -3.91 -9.62 -27.51
CA ARG A 72 -5.32 -9.92 -27.17
C ARG A 72 -6.19 -10.18 -28.39
N LYS A 73 -6.11 -9.33 -29.42
CA LYS A 73 -6.90 -9.51 -30.65
C LYS A 73 -6.59 -10.83 -31.35
N ARG A 74 -5.31 -11.20 -31.46
CA ARG A 74 -4.88 -12.46 -32.08
C ARG A 74 -5.34 -13.68 -31.28
N TYR A 75 -5.24 -13.61 -29.95
CA TYR A 75 -5.69 -14.69 -29.07
C TYR A 75 -7.20 -14.91 -29.16
N ILE A 76 -7.99 -13.83 -29.13
CA ILE A 76 -9.47 -13.89 -29.28
C ILE A 76 -9.84 -14.45 -30.66
N ALA A 77 -9.22 -13.96 -31.74
CA ALA A 77 -9.50 -14.44 -33.08
C ALA A 77 -9.22 -15.93 -33.23
N LYS A 78 -8.09 -16.41 -32.67
CA LYS A 78 -7.75 -17.85 -32.67
C LYS A 78 -8.78 -18.68 -31.90
N ARG A 79 -9.20 -18.22 -30.71
CA ARG A 79 -10.22 -18.90 -29.89
C ARG A 79 -11.57 -19.01 -30.60
N LEU A 80 -12.03 -17.94 -31.23
CA LEU A 80 -13.30 -17.93 -31.97
C LEU A 80 -13.28 -18.91 -33.17
N LEU A 81 -12.12 -19.08 -33.79
CA LEU A 81 -11.93 -20.02 -34.91
C LEU A 81 -11.87 -21.48 -34.45
N GLU A 82 -11.31 -21.73 -33.26
CA GLU A 82 -11.33 -23.05 -32.62
C GLU A 82 -12.74 -23.45 -32.12
N GLU A 83 -13.55 -22.47 -31.71
CA GLU A 83 -14.93 -22.68 -31.24
C GLU A 83 -15.94 -22.87 -32.37
N ASN A 84 -15.66 -22.35 -33.57
CA ASN A 84 -16.46 -22.56 -34.78
C ASN A 84 -15.57 -22.96 -35.96
N PRO A 85 -15.05 -24.20 -35.97
CA PRO A 85 -14.49 -24.76 -37.19
C PRO A 85 -15.65 -25.03 -38.16
N GLU A 86 -15.56 -24.54 -39.39
CA GLU A 86 -16.51 -24.93 -40.45
C GLU A 86 -16.54 -26.45 -40.68
#